data_AF-A0A7J9WF22-F1
#
_entry.id   AF-A0A7J9WF22-F1
#
_cell.length_a   1.000
_cell.length_b   1.000
_cell.length_c   1.000
_cell.angle_alpha   90.00
_cell.angle_beta   90.00
_cell.angle_gamma   90.00
#
_symmetry.space_group_name_H-M   'P 1'
#
loop_
_entity.id
_entity.type
_entity.pdbx_description
1 polymer ?
#
loop_
_entity_poly.entity_id
_entity_poly.type
_entity_poly.pdbx_seq_one_letter_code
_entity_poly.pdbx_strand_id
1 'polypeptide(L)'
;MNMVDLILLVVLLFAALRGYRQGALSQVAAFGGAALGLVGGAFLAPRIAAELVKQPGPALALATLGLLLLAIAIGQTAGLALGGRLRRVVANVGADTLDRAAGVAVGITGIILTVWVLASVLVQGPAP
;
A
#
# COMPACT_ATOMS: atom_id res chain seq x y z
N MET A 1 20.13 17.96 -13.39
CA MET A 1 19.15 17.20 -12.60
C MET A 1 18.06 18.16 -12.20
N ASN A 2 16.80 17.81 -12.46
CA ASN A 2 15.66 18.64 -12.11
C ASN A 2 15.35 18.49 -10.60
N MET A 3 14.64 19.46 -10.02
CA MET A 3 14.19 19.41 -8.62
C MET A 3 13.33 18.16 -8.32
N VAL A 4 12.57 17.70 -9.32
CA VAL A 4 11.82 16.43 -9.27
C VAL A 4 12.77 15.22 -9.10
N ASP A 5 13.88 15.19 -9.83
CA ASP A 5 14.86 14.09 -9.74
C ASP A 5 15.48 14.02 -8.34
N LEU A 6 15.76 15.18 -7.73
CA LEU A 6 16.32 15.26 -6.39
C LEU A 6 15.33 14.75 -5.34
N ILE A 7 14.05 15.15 -5.44
CA ILE A 7 12.99 14.68 -4.55
C ILE A 7 12.83 13.15 -4.69
N LEU A 8 12.81 12.65 -5.92
CA LEU A 8 12.72 11.21 -6.18
C LEU A 8 13.88 10.45 -5.54
N LEU A 9 15.10 10.96 -5.65
CA LEU A 9 16.28 10.34 -5.06
C LEU A 9 16.18 10.26 -3.53
N VAL A 10 15.73 11.34 -2.88
CA VAL A 10 15.51 11.37 -1.43
C VAL A 10 14.43 10.36 -1.02
N VAL A 11 13.30 10.33 -1.72
CA VAL A 11 12.21 9.38 -1.45
C VAL A 11 12.67 7.93 -1.64
N LEU A 12 13.44 7.65 -2.68
CA LEU A 12 14.01 6.32 -2.95
C LEU A 12 14.95 5.89 -1.82
N LEU A 13 15.79 6.80 -1.31
CA LEU A 13 16.68 6.52 -0.19
C LEU A 13 15.89 6.24 1.09
N PHE A 14 14.86 7.04 1.39
CA PHE A 14 13.95 6.77 2.51
C PHE A 14 13.25 5.41 2.38
N ALA A 15 12.81 5.06 1.18
CA ALA A 15 12.19 3.76 0.89
C ALA A 15 13.16 2.60 1.09
N ALA A 16 14.41 2.74 0.66
CA ALA A 16 15.45 1.75 0.87
C ALA A 16 15.74 1.55 2.37
N LEU A 17 15.93 2.65 3.12
CA LEU A 17 16.15 2.62 4.56
C LEU A 17 14.97 2.02 5.33
N ARG A 18 13.74 2.44 4.97
CA ARG A 18 12.51 1.89 5.55
C ARG A 18 12.37 0.42 5.21
N GLY A 19 12.63 0.03 3.96
CA GLY A 19 12.52 -1.34 3.48
C GLY A 19 13.47 -2.30 4.18
N TYR A 20 14.72 -1.85 4.42
CA TYR A 20 15.69 -2.59 5.22
C TYR A 20 15.24 -2.81 6.67
N ARG A 21 14.58 -1.82 7.28
CA ARG A 21 14.07 -1.94 8.67
C ARG A 21 12.79 -2.77 8.77
N GLN A 22 11.93 -2.69 7.75
CA GLN A 22 10.62 -3.33 7.72
C GLN A 22 10.76 -4.83 7.38
N GLY A 23 11.71 -5.21 6.51
CA GLY A 23 11.86 -6.58 6.02
C GLY A 23 10.87 -6.91 4.89
N ALA A 24 11.21 -7.86 4.03
CA ALA A 24 10.39 -8.23 2.87
C ALA A 24 9.07 -8.86 3.29
N LEU A 25 9.12 -9.81 4.23
CA LEU A 25 7.95 -10.55 4.68
C LEU A 25 6.84 -9.63 5.20
N SER A 26 7.21 -8.62 5.98
CA SER A 26 6.23 -7.70 6.54
C SER A 26 5.65 -6.75 5.49
N GLN A 27 6.46 -6.34 4.50
CA GLN A 27 5.97 -5.55 3.36
C GLN A 27 5.03 -6.37 2.48
N VAL A 28 5.42 -7.58 2.09
CA VAL A 28 4.61 -8.47 1.25
C VAL A 28 3.30 -8.82 1.96
N ALA A 29 3.35 -9.16 3.25
CA ALA A 29 2.14 -9.42 4.02
C ALA A 29 1.23 -8.18 4.13
N ALA A 30 1.80 -6.98 4.28
CA ALA A 30 1.05 -5.73 4.28
C ALA A 30 0.39 -5.44 2.92
N PHE A 31 1.12 -5.63 1.81
CA PHE A 31 0.56 -5.49 0.47
C PHE A 31 -0.53 -6.53 0.20
N GLY A 32 -0.31 -7.78 0.60
CA GLY A 32 -1.31 -8.85 0.50
C GLY A 32 -2.56 -8.53 1.32
N GLY A 33 -2.38 -8.06 2.56
CA GLY A 33 -3.48 -7.61 3.41
C GLY A 33 -4.24 -6.43 2.82
N ALA A 34 -3.53 -5.43 2.29
CA ALA A 34 -4.15 -4.29 1.60
C ALA A 34 -4.93 -4.72 0.35
N ALA A 35 -4.39 -5.67 -0.44
CA ALA A 35 -5.05 -6.22 -1.62
C ALA A 35 -6.33 -6.99 -1.24
N LEU A 36 -6.28 -7.80 -0.18
CA LEU A 36 -7.48 -8.48 0.35
C LEU A 36 -8.51 -7.47 0.87
N GLY A 37 -8.06 -6.42 1.56
CA GLY A 37 -8.91 -5.32 2.01
C GLY A 37 -9.54 -4.54 0.86
N LEU A 38 -8.80 -4.32 -0.23
CA LEU A 38 -9.30 -3.70 -1.46
C LEU A 38 -10.37 -4.56 -2.11
N VAL A 39 -10.10 -5.85 -2.31
CA VAL A 39 -11.05 -6.78 -2.92
C VAL A 39 -12.31 -6.88 -2.07
N GLY A 40 -12.18 -7.16 -0.77
CA GLY A 40 -13.32 -7.23 0.15
C GLY A 40 -14.07 -5.90 0.24
N GLY A 41 -13.34 -4.80 0.37
CA GLY A 41 -13.91 -3.46 0.39
C GLY A 41 -14.64 -3.11 -0.90
N ALA A 42 -14.14 -3.49 -2.08
CA ALA A 42 -14.82 -3.22 -3.35
C ALA A 42 -16.20 -3.89 -3.44
N PHE A 43 -16.37 -5.05 -2.80
CA PHE A 43 -17.67 -5.73 -2.73
C PHE A 43 -18.57 -5.20 -1.61
N LEU A 44 -18.01 -4.91 -0.43
CA LEU A 44 -18.78 -4.52 0.76
C LEU A 44 -19.09 -3.01 0.81
N ALA A 45 -18.12 -2.15 0.44
CA ALA A 45 -18.24 -0.70 0.58
C ALA A 45 -19.44 -0.11 -0.18
N PRO A 46 -19.74 -0.48 -1.44
CA PRO A 46 -20.91 0.05 -2.13
C PRO A 46 -22.23 -0.38 -1.48
N ARG A 47 -22.28 -1.62 -0.96
CA ARG A 47 -23.48 -2.17 -0.31
C ARG A 47 -23.77 -1.44 1.00
N ILE A 48 -22.76 -1.29 1.84
CA ILE A 48 -22.86 -0.57 3.12
C ILE A 48 -23.14 0.91 2.88
N ALA A 49 -22.49 1.53 1.90
CA ALA A 49 -22.73 2.93 1.55
C ALA A 49 -24.17 3.18 1.06
N ALA A 50 -24.74 2.24 0.29
CA ALA A 50 -26.11 2.35 -0.19
C ALA A 50 -27.16 2.23 0.93
N GLU A 51 -26.86 1.51 2.02
CA GLU A 51 -27.72 1.47 3.20
C GLU A 51 -27.69 2.78 3.99
N LEU A 52 -26.53 3.45 4.03
CA LEU A 52 -26.32 4.71 4.73
C LEU A 52 -26.83 5.92 3.95
N VAL A 53 -26.63 5.93 2.63
CA VAL A 53 -26.97 7.03 1.73
C VAL A 53 -27.91 6.53 0.65
N LYS A 54 -29.20 6.90 0.77
CA LYS A 54 -30.25 6.41 -0.14
C LYS A 54 -30.27 7.11 -1.50
N GLN A 55 -29.70 8.31 -1.59
CA GLN A 55 -29.71 9.10 -2.82
C GLN A 55 -28.38 8.98 -3.57
N PRO A 56 -28.39 8.68 -4.89
CA PRO A 56 -27.19 8.69 -5.69
C PRO A 56 -26.63 10.12 -5.76
N GLY A 57 -25.32 10.25 -5.61
CA GLY A 57 -24.64 11.55 -5.64
C GLY A 57 -23.25 11.53 -5.00
N PRO A 58 -22.61 12.70 -4.86
CA PRO A 58 -21.26 12.83 -4.32
C PRO A 58 -21.12 12.24 -2.92
N ALA A 59 -22.17 12.34 -2.09
CA ALA A 59 -22.19 11.78 -0.74
C ALA A 59 -22.07 10.25 -0.74
N LEU A 60 -22.76 9.56 -1.65
CA LEU A 60 -22.67 8.11 -1.80
C LEU A 60 -21.28 7.69 -2.31
N ALA A 61 -20.72 8.42 -3.28
CA ALA A 61 -19.38 8.17 -3.79
C ALA A 61 -18.32 8.34 -2.69
N LEU A 62 -18.40 9.42 -1.91
CA LEU A 62 -17.50 9.68 -0.79
C LEU A 62 -17.64 8.64 0.32
N ALA A 63 -18.87 8.23 0.67
CA ALA A 63 -19.10 7.17 1.65
C ALA A 63 -18.51 5.83 1.19
N THR A 64 -18.71 5.47 -0.09
CA THR A 64 -18.15 4.26 -0.69
C THR A 64 -16.62 4.30 -0.69
N LEU A 65 -16.03 5.41 -1.13
CA LEU A 65 -14.58 5.63 -1.09
C LEU A 65 -14.03 5.55 0.33
N GLY A 66 -14.69 6.19 1.30
CA GLY A 66 -14.28 6.16 2.70
C GLY A 66 -14.27 4.74 3.26
N LEU A 67 -15.33 3.97 3.02
CA LEU A 67 -15.44 2.57 3.43
C LEU A 67 -14.39 1.68 2.72
N LEU A 68 -14.14 1.93 1.44
CA LEU A 68 -13.11 1.21 0.68
C LEU A 68 -11.72 1.46 1.26
N LEU A 69 -11.36 2.74 1.47
CA LEU A 69 -10.08 3.12 2.06
C LEU A 69 -9.91 2.56 3.47
N LEU A 70 -11.00 2.53 4.26
CA LEU A 70 -11.01 1.92 5.58
C LEU A 70 -10.74 0.42 5.50
N ALA A 71 -11.39 -0.31 4.58
CA ALA A 71 -11.18 -1.74 4.38
C ALA A 71 -9.74 -2.05 3.97
N ILE A 72 -9.15 -1.25 3.07
CA ILE A 72 -7.74 -1.36 2.68
C ILE A 72 -6.83 -1.14 3.88
N ALA A 73 -7.07 -0.09 4.68
CA ALA A 73 -6.25 0.21 5.86
C ALA A 73 -6.31 -0.90 6.92
N ILE A 74 -7.50 -1.47 7.15
CA ILE A 74 -7.68 -2.63 8.06
C ILE A 74 -6.92 -3.84 7.52
N GLY A 75 -7.07 -4.15 6.23
CA GLY A 75 -6.36 -5.25 5.61
C GLY A 75 -4.84 -5.08 5.69
N GLN A 76 -4.34 -3.88 5.41
CA GLN A 76 -2.92 -3.55 5.48
C GLN A 76 -2.36 -3.69 6.89
N THR A 77 -3.06 -3.18 7.91
CA THR A 77 -2.63 -3.28 9.32
C THR A 77 -2.64 -4.72 9.81
N ALA A 78 -3.64 -5.51 9.44
CA ALA A 78 -3.67 -6.95 9.70
C ALA A 78 -2.50 -7.67 9.00
N GLY A 79 -2.22 -7.33 7.74
CA GLY A 79 -1.08 -7.83 6.99
C GLY A 79 0.27 -7.52 7.64
N LEU A 80 0.46 -6.28 8.13
CA LEU A 80 1.65 -5.89 8.89
C LEU A 80 1.81 -6.70 10.18
N ALA A 81 0.71 -6.91 10.93
CA ALA A 81 0.73 -7.68 12.16
C ALA A 81 1.10 -9.15 11.89
N LEU A 82 0.54 -9.76 10.84
CA LEU A 82 0.85 -11.12 10.41
C LEU A 82 2.30 -11.23 9.92
N GLY A 83 2.74 -10.31 9.08
CA GLY A 83 4.11 -10.25 8.57
C GLY A 83 5.14 -10.07 9.69
N GLY A 84 4.83 -9.29 10.73
CA GLY A 84 5.68 -9.16 11.91
C GLY A 84 5.76 -10.44 12.75
N ARG A 85 4.72 -11.27 12.77
CA ARG A 85 4.75 -12.61 13.38
C ARG A 85 5.61 -13.57 12.57
N LEU A 86 5.43 -13.60 11.25
CA LEU A 86 6.21 -14.46 10.35
C LEU A 86 7.70 -14.06 10.37
N ARG A 87 8.01 -12.77 10.43
CA ARG A 87 9.38 -12.27 10.54
C ARG A 87 10.09 -12.78 11.80
N ARG A 88 9.38 -12.88 12.94
CA ARG A 88 9.94 -13.47 14.17
C ARG A 88 10.33 -14.94 13.99
N VAL A 89 9.56 -15.70 13.21
CA VAL A 89 9.89 -17.09 12.88
C VAL A 89 11.14 -17.15 12.00
N VAL A 90 11.23 -16.30 10.96
CA VAL A 90 12.40 -16.25 10.06
C VAL A 90 13.66 -15.79 10.77
N ALA A 91 13.54 -14.83 11.70
CA ALA A 91 14.67 -14.36 12.50
C ALA A 91 15.27 -15.48 13.37
N ASN A 92 14.45 -16.41 13.87
CA ASN A 92 14.92 -17.55 14.66
C ASN A 92 15.73 -18.57 13.84
N VAL A 93 15.61 -18.57 12.51
CA VAL A 93 16.34 -19.46 11.59
C VAL A 93 17.62 -18.79 11.04
N GLY A 94 17.93 -17.56 11.48
CA GLY A 94 19.14 -16.83 11.05
C GLY A 94 19.06 -16.18 9.66
N ALA A 95 17.89 -16.17 9.02
CA ALA A 95 17.68 -15.60 7.68
C ALA A 95 17.22 -14.12 7.68
N ASP A 96 17.35 -13.42 8.81
CA ASP A 96 16.89 -12.02 8.97
C ASP A 96 17.64 -11.04 8.04
N THR A 97 18.93 -11.27 7.76
CA THR A 97 19.69 -10.44 6.79
C THR A 97 19.16 -10.56 5.38
N LEU A 98 18.75 -11.76 4.94
CA LEU A 98 18.17 -11.98 3.62
C LEU A 98 16.79 -11.32 3.51
N ASP A 99 15.96 -11.42 4.54
CA ASP A 99 14.65 -10.75 4.60
C ASP A 99 14.78 -9.22 4.53
N ARG A 100 15.76 -8.64 5.24
CA ARG A 100 16.03 -7.20 5.18
C ARG A 100 16.53 -6.75 3.82
N ALA A 101 17.44 -7.51 3.19
CA ALA A 101 17.94 -7.22 1.85
C ALA A 101 16.82 -7.29 0.80
N ALA A 102 16.00 -8.33 0.84
CA ALA A 102 14.81 -8.43 0.00
C ALA A 102 13.81 -7.30 0.29
N GLY A 103 13.72 -6.83 1.54
CA GLY A 103 12.86 -5.72 1.95
C GLY A 103 13.25 -4.39 1.29
N VAL A 104 14.53 -4.18 1.01
CA VAL A 104 15.01 -3.03 0.23
C VAL A 104 14.48 -3.11 -1.21
N ALA A 105 14.61 -4.27 -1.86
CA ALA A 105 14.16 -4.47 -3.23
C ALA A 105 12.63 -4.25 -3.37
N VAL A 106 11.85 -4.79 -2.42
CA VAL A 106 10.40 -4.58 -2.37
C VAL A 106 10.07 -3.10 -2.17
N GLY A 107 10.75 -2.41 -1.25
CA GLY A 107 10.52 -0.99 -0.98
C GLY A 107 10.83 -0.09 -2.18
N ILE A 108 11.98 -0.31 -2.84
CA ILE A 108 12.38 0.41 -4.05
C ILE A 108 11.36 0.16 -5.17
N THR A 109 11.00 -1.10 -5.41
CA THR A 109 10.00 -1.46 -6.44
C THR A 109 8.66 -0.79 -6.16
N GLY A 110 8.23 -0.75 -4.90
CA GLY A 110 7.00 -0.07 -4.48
C GLY A 110 7.01 1.44 -4.80
N ILE A 111 8.12 2.14 -4.54
CA ILE A 111 8.26 3.55 -4.91
C ILE A 111 8.24 3.73 -6.42
N ILE A 112 8.97 2.92 -7.18
CA ILE A 112 9.02 3.01 -8.64
C ILE A 112 7.61 2.84 -9.22
N LEU A 113 6.87 1.84 -8.77
CA LEU A 113 5.48 1.61 -9.18
C LEU A 113 4.58 2.78 -8.79
N THR A 114 4.73 3.32 -7.59
CA THR A 114 3.94 4.48 -7.12
C THR A 114 4.18 5.69 -8.01
N VAL A 115 5.44 6.00 -8.30
CA VAL A 115 5.83 7.10 -9.19
C VAL A 115 5.29 6.88 -10.59
N TRP A 116 5.39 5.65 -11.11
CA TRP A 116 4.87 5.29 -12.43
C TRP A 116 3.34 5.48 -12.52
N VAL A 117 2.58 5.02 -11.53
CA VAL A 117 1.12 5.21 -11.49
C VAL A 117 0.79 6.70 -11.39
N LEU A 118 1.45 7.43 -10.50
CA LEU A 118 1.22 8.87 -10.33
C LEU A 118 1.50 9.64 -11.62
N ALA A 119 2.62 9.34 -12.28
CA ALA A 119 2.97 9.91 -13.57
C ALA A 119 1.93 9.56 -14.64
N SER A 120 1.45 8.31 -14.68
CA SER A 120 0.43 7.87 -15.64
C SER A 120 -0.90 8.62 -15.46
N VAL A 121 -1.30 8.89 -14.22
CA VAL A 121 -2.51 9.68 -13.92
C VAL A 121 -2.30 11.15 -14.30
N LEU A 122 -1.14 11.73 -13.96
CA LEU A 122 -0.81 13.12 -14.28
C LEU A 122 -0.74 13.37 -15.78
N VAL A 123 -0.18 12.43 -16.54
CA VAL A 123 -0.09 12.50 -18.01
C VAL A 123 -1.48 12.42 -18.65
N GLN A 124 -2.41 11.67 -18.06
CA GLN A 124 -3.78 11.58 -18.58
C GLN A 124 -4.61 12.84 -18.38
N GLY A 125 -4.21 13.76 -17.47
CA GLY A 125 -4.87 15.04 -17.24
C GLY A 125 -6.36 14.92 -16.85
N PRO A 126 -7.06 16.01 -16.48
CA PRO A 126 -8.52 15.96 -16.38
C PRO A 126 -9.08 15.57 -17.74
N ALA A 127 -9.74 14.42 -17.84
CA ALA A 127 -10.50 14.08 -19.03
C ALA A 127 -11.49 15.23 -19.33
N PRO A 128 -11.56 15.72 -20.58
CA PRO A 128 -12.55 16.74 -20.95
C PRO A 128 -13.98 16.29 -20.68
#